data_AF-A0A3R9DAN0-F1
#
_entry.id   AF-A0A3R9DAN0-F1
#
_cell.length_a   1.000
_cell.length_b   1.000
_cell.length_c   1.000
_cell.angle_alpha   90.00
_cell.angle_beta   90.00
_cell.angle_gamma   90.00
#
_symmetry.space_group_name_H-M   'P 1'
#
loop_
_entity.id
_entity.type
_entity.pdbx_description
1 polymer ?
#
loop_
_entity_poly.entity_id
_entity_poly.type
_entity_poly.pdbx_seq_one_letter_code
_entity_poly.pdbx_strand_id
1 'polypeptide(L)' 'MPTVCMQAIVCRKNVQVVLSTEKASAKIFIVDSDGSSRLPRTMSVQEYIDSGMSSEEVVRHILDIVTESIEQMDQVQGH' A
#
# COMPACT_ATOMS: atom_id res chain seq x y z
N MET A 1 -0.34 4.85 20.17
CA MET A 1 -0.39 3.84 19.10
C MET A 1 -0.15 4.53 17.76
N PRO A 2 1.08 4.56 17.23
CA PRO A 2 1.32 5.20 15.94
C PRO A 2 0.99 4.20 14.83
N THR A 3 -0.27 4.22 14.40
CA THR A 3 -0.64 3.74 13.08
C THR A 3 -0.34 4.85 12.08
N VAL A 4 0.51 4.57 11.10
CA VAL A 4 0.77 5.50 10.00
C VAL A 4 -0.07 5.06 8.81
N CYS A 5 -0.79 5.99 8.21
CA CYS A 5 -1.54 5.74 6.99
C CYS A 5 -1.15 6.73 5.90
N MET A 6 -1.04 6.23 4.66
CA MET A 6 -0.96 7.08 3.47
C MET A 6 -1.87 6.51 2.40
N GLN A 7 -2.30 7.39 1.50
CA GLN A 7 -3.15 7.01 0.38
C GLN A 7 -2.75 7.76 -0.88
N ALA A 8 -2.99 7.12 -2.03
CA ALA A 8 -2.82 7.69 -3.35
C ALA A 8 -3.95 7.24 -4.28
N ILE A 9 -4.18 8.00 -5.35
CA ILE A 9 -5.13 7.64 -6.41
C ILE A 9 -4.30 7.28 -7.65
N VAL A 10 -4.51 6.08 -8.19
CA VAL A 10 -3.73 5.51 -9.30
C VAL A 10 -4.66 4.79 -10.27
N CYS A 11 -4.65 5.14 -11.56
CA CYS A 11 -5.53 4.54 -12.59
C CYS A 11 -6.98 4.33 -12.12
N ARG A 12 -7.59 5.39 -11.55
CA ARG A 12 -8.95 5.42 -10.96
C ARG A 12 -9.19 4.52 -9.74
N LYS A 13 -8.14 3.93 -9.18
CA LYS A 13 -8.17 3.13 -7.96
C LYS A 13 -7.62 3.95 -6.79
N ASN A 14 -8.31 3.90 -5.66
CA ASN A 14 -7.80 4.44 -4.40
C ASN A 14 -6.96 3.36 -3.70
N VAL A 15 -5.69 3.67 -3.46
CA VAL A 15 -4.75 2.81 -2.75
C VAL A 15 -4.52 3.42 -1.38
N GLN A 16 -4.82 2.67 -0.32
CA GLN A 16 -4.56 3.07 1.05
C GLN A 16 -3.67 2.04 1.74
N VAL A 17 -2.60 2.51 2.36
CA VAL A 17 -1.67 1.69 3.13
C VAL A 17 -1.80 2.09 4.60
N VAL A 18 -2.02 1.11 5.47
CA VAL A 18 -2.12 1.28 6.91
C VAL A 18 -1.04 0.44 7.58
N LEU A 19 -0.05 1.08 8.16
CA LEU A 19 1.03 0.44 8.91
C LEU A 19 0.67 0.39 10.40
N SER A 20 0.75 -0.82 10.96
CA SER A 20 0.73 -1.08 12.40
C SER A 20 2.15 -1.38 12.86
N THR A 21 2.80 -0.39 13.48
CA THR A 21 4.16 -0.52 14.03
C THR A 21 4.23 -1.54 15.17
N GLU A 22 3.19 -1.64 15.99
CA GLU A 22 3.07 -2.65 17.06
C GLU A 22 3.04 -4.09 16.55
N LYS A 23 2.45 -4.29 15.36
CA LYS A 23 2.31 -5.61 14.73
C LYS A 23 3.33 -5.85 13.63
N ALA A 24 4.27 -4.92 13.43
CA ALA A 24 5.20 -4.90 12.30
C ALA A 24 4.53 -5.32 10.97
N SER A 25 3.32 -4.81 10.70
CA SER A 25 2.54 -5.22 9.54
C SER A 25 1.85 -4.05 8.84
N ALA A 26 1.84 -4.12 7.51
CA ALA A 26 1.14 -3.17 6.66
C ALA A 26 -0.08 -3.85 6.02
N LYS A 27 -1.19 -3.11 5.99
CA LYS A 27 -2.43 -3.51 5.35
C LYS A 27 -2.73 -2.58 4.19
N ILE A 28 -2.87 -3.16 3.01
CA ILE A 28 -3.03 -2.45 1.73
C ILE A 28 -4.46 -2.65 1.27
N PHE A 29 -5.18 -1.56 1.08
CA PHE A 29 -6.54 -1.50 0.58
C PHE A 29 -6.49 -0.93 -0.84
N ILE A 30 -7.13 -1.61 -1.79
CA ILE A 30 -7.27 -1.13 -3.16
C ILE A 30 -8.75 -1.13 -3.47
N VAL A 31 -9.29 0.07 -3.69
CA VAL A 31 -10.70 0.31 -3.95
C VAL A 31 -10.82 0.89 -5.35
N ASP A 32 -11.55 0.22 -6.24
CA ASP A 32 -11.84 0.76 -7.56
C ASP A 32 -12.84 1.93 -7.48
N SER A 33 -12.84 2.85 -8.45
CA SER A 33 -13.84 3.92 -8.52
C SER A 33 -15.27 3.41 -8.62
N ASP A 34 -15.46 2.19 -9.14
CA ASP A 34 -16.77 1.51 -9.19
C ASP A 34 -17.25 1.03 -7.80
N GLY A 35 -16.45 1.22 -6.75
CA GLY A 35 -16.76 0.74 -5.39
C GLY A 35 -16.41 -0.73 -5.17
N SER A 36 -15.91 -1.41 -6.21
CA SER A 36 -15.36 -2.76 -6.10
C SER A 36 -14.07 -2.74 -5.27
N SER A 37 -14.15 -3.19 -4.02
CA SER A 37 -12.99 -3.34 -3.14
C SER A 37 -12.42 -4.75 -3.22
N ARG A 38 -11.11 -4.88 -3.44
CA ARG A 38 -10.42 -6.17 -3.27
C ARG A 38 -10.18 -6.43 -1.78
N LEU A 39 -10.07 -7.71 -1.41
CA LEU A 39 -9.66 -8.08 -0.04
C LEU A 39 -8.35 -7.39 0.31
N PRO A 40 -8.25 -6.72 1.47
CA PRO A 40 -7.04 -6.03 1.86
C PRO A 40 -5.87 -7.01 1.96
N ARG A 41 -4.74 -6.69 1.33
CA ARG A 41 -3.54 -7.50 1.44
C ARG A 41 -2.80 -7.11 2.72
N THR A 42 -2.41 -8.08 3.52
CA THR A 42 -1.60 -7.85 4.71
C THR A 42 -0.22 -8.42 4.47
N MET A 43 0.82 -7.68 4.84
CA MET A 43 2.20 -8.15 4.77
C MET A 43 3.00 -7.72 5.99
N SER A 44 4.04 -8.50 6.30
CA SER A 44 5.01 -8.14 7.32
C SER A 44 5.93 -7.03 6.81
N VAL A 45 6.24 -6.08 7.66
CA VAL A 45 7.21 -5.02 7.40
C VAL A 45 8.41 -5.06 8.35
N GLN A 46 8.56 -6.18 9.07
CA GLN A 46 9.62 -6.35 10.07
C GLN A 46 11.01 -6.07 9.49
N GLU A 47 11.28 -6.53 8.26
CA GLU A 47 12.56 -6.31 7.57
C GLU A 47 12.85 -4.82 7.35
N TYR A 48 11.84 -4.03 6.99
CA TYR A 48 12.02 -2.59 6.78
C TYR A 48 12.26 -1.85 8.11
N ILE A 49 11.56 -2.27 9.17
CA ILE A 49 11.76 -1.73 10.52
C ILE A 49 13.15 -2.09 11.04
N ASP A 50 13.59 -3.34 10.85
CA ASP A 50 14.91 -3.81 11.27
C ASP A 50 16.05 -3.10 10.52
N SER A 51 15.82 -2.78 9.23
CA SER A 51 16.72 -1.94 8.43
C SER A 51 16.79 -0.48 8.90
N GLY A 52 16.04 -0.09 9.93
CA GLY A 52 16.02 1.27 10.48
C GLY A 52 15.16 2.25 9.71
N MET A 53 14.28 1.79 8.80
CA MET A 53 13.34 2.68 8.13
C MET A 53 12.31 3.22 9.13
N SER A 54 12.04 4.52 9.01
CA SER A 54 10.95 5.16 9.75
C SER A 54 9.59 4.68 9.24
N SER A 55 8.58 4.68 10.10
CA SER A 55 7.22 4.24 9.72
C SER A 55 6.65 4.98 8.51
N GLU A 56 6.98 6.26 8.34
CA GLU A 56 6.58 7.05 7.17
C GLU A 56 7.28 6.58 5.89
N GLU A 57 8.60 6.32 5.96
CA GLU A 57 9.39 5.79 4.85
C GLU A 57 8.89 4.41 4.43
N VAL A 58 8.56 3.55 5.40
CA VAL A 58 7.98 2.23 5.15
C VAL A 58 6.65 2.36 4.41
N VAL A 59 5.73 3.17 4.92
CA VAL A 59 4.41 3.34 4.28
C VAL A 59 4.54 3.95 2.88
N ARG A 60 5.43 4.94 2.70
CA ARG A 60 5.70 5.57 1.42
C ARG A 60 6.27 4.57 0.41
N HIS A 61 7.26 3.79 0.82
CA HIS A 61 7.88 2.78 -0.04
C HIS A 61 6.88 1.72 -0.50
N ILE A 62 6.03 1.26 0.41
CA ILE A 62 4.96 0.30 0.09
C ILE A 62 3.95 0.91 -0.87
N LEU A 63 3.56 2.16 -0.63
CA LEU A 63 2.61 2.86 -1.48
C LEU A 63 3.17 2.97 -2.90
N ASP A 64 4.43 3.39 -3.04
CA ASP A 64 5.14 3.53 -4.33
C ASP A 64 5.13 2.21 -5.13
N ILE A 65 5.58 1.11 -4.53
CA ILE A 65 5.59 -0.22 -5.16
C ILE A 65 4.18 -0.64 -5.62
N VAL A 66 3.17 -0.40 -4.77
CA VAL A 66 1.78 -0.77 -5.10
C VAL A 66 1.25 0.12 -6.22
N THR A 67 1.60 1.41 -6.23
CA THR A 67 1.22 2.34 -7.29
C THR A 67 1.81 1.91 -8.63
N GLU A 68 3.12 1.66 -8.70
CA GLU A 68 3.80 1.18 -9.89
C GLU A 68 3.21 -0.13 -10.40
N SER A 69 2.92 -1.08 -9.48
CA SER A 69 2.31 -2.35 -9.84
C SER A 69 0.92 -2.17 -10.46
N ILE A 70 0.11 -1.23 -9.96
CA ILE A 70 -1.22 -0.94 -10.52
C ILE A 70 -1.09 -0.29 -11.89
N GLU A 71 -0.17 0.66 -12.07
CA GLU A 71 0.09 1.30 -13.37
C GLU A 71 0.56 0.28 -14.42
N GLN A 72 1.42 -0.65 -14.04
CA GLN A 72 1.85 -1.74 -14.92
C GLN A 72 0.70 -2.68 -15.28
N MET A 73 -0.16 -3.04 -14.33
CA MET A 73 -1.34 -3.87 -14.61
C MET A 73 -2.32 -3.18 -15.56
N ASP A 74 -2.54 -1.88 -15.38
CA ASP A 74 -3.40 -1.07 -16.25
C ASP A 74 -2.86 -1.01 -17.68
N GLN A 75 -1.54 -0.82 -17.84
CA GLN A 75 -0.87 -0.86 -19.14
C GLN A 75 -0.96 -2.23 -19.83
N VAL A 76 -0.87 -3.33 -19.08
CA VAL A 76 -1.00 -4.70 -19.63
C VAL A 76 -2.44 -5.04 -20.02
N GLN A 77 -3.45 -4.55 -19.28
CA GLN A 77 -4.86 -4.79 -19.61
C GLN A 77 -5.40 -3.87 -20.73
N GLY A 78 -4.64 -2.82 -21.09
CA GLY A 78 -5.01 -1.87 -22.13
C GLY A 78 -4.58 -2.23 -23.56
N HIS A 79 -4.15 -3.46 -23.84
CA HIS A 79 -3.73 -3.93 -25.17
C HIS A 79 -4.62 -5.06 -25.70
#